data_AF-A0A816MNP9-F1
#
_entry.id   AF-A0A816MNP9-F1
#
_cell.length_a   1.000
_cell.length_b   1.000
_cell.length_c   1.000
_cell.angle_alpha   90.00
_cell.angle_beta   90.00
_cell.angle_gamma   90.00
#
_symmetry.space_group_name_H-M   'P 1'
#
loop_
_entity.id
_entity.type
_entity.pdbx_description
1 polymer ?
#
loop_
_entity_poly.entity_id
_entity_poly.type
_entity_poly.pdbx_seq_one_letter_code
_entity_poly.pdbx_strand_id
1 'polypeptide(L)'
;MNIRQNYKSLAVKPRRSLSRYRRSFLRRKLRVAAFRPVNHRQIDDLFKSVIQPLETAFEYRHAVEQSLCELNEMCGLPDISNVKQCVRKIASRLQKANLVGGVSIRNQSGVPIFEYSAALPQLSRQSVVALEEVINRCRALVDNGSVIHKKLFNVQTEVCEMSKDIPKLLETSGLRGKKFTKAIDNFSYNLALLNGQTDLLNKAKQDANIVIQQILEAAETTHLLIQSEQS
;
A
#
# COMPACT_ATOMS: atom_id res chain seq x y z
N MET A 1 -17.38 12.95 27.36
CA MET A 1 -15.97 12.48 27.27
C MET A 1 -15.86 11.63 26.00
N ASN A 2 -15.11 12.10 25.00
CA ASN A 2 -15.20 11.59 23.62
C ASN A 2 -14.47 10.24 23.48
N ILE A 3 -15.21 9.12 23.57
CA ILE A 3 -14.70 7.74 23.55
C ILE A 3 -13.73 7.50 22.38
N ARG A 4 -13.96 8.16 21.23
CA ARG A 4 -13.11 8.11 20.03
C ARG A 4 -11.69 8.63 20.22
N GLN A 5 -11.49 9.62 21.11
CA GLN A 5 -10.15 10.16 21.39
C GLN A 5 -9.30 9.20 22.23
N ASN A 6 -9.92 8.36 23.06
CA ASN A 6 -9.22 7.34 23.86
C ASN A 6 -8.71 6.15 23.03
N TYR A 7 -9.23 5.94 21.82
CA TYR A 7 -8.76 4.87 20.92
C TYR A 7 -7.63 5.31 19.97
N LYS A 8 -7.44 6.63 19.76
CA LYS A 8 -6.37 7.18 18.91
C LYS A 8 -4.97 7.21 19.55
N SER A 9 -4.85 7.06 20.87
CA SER A 9 -3.60 7.32 21.62
C SER A 9 -2.73 6.09 21.92
N LEU A 10 -3.05 4.91 21.41
CA LEU A 10 -2.31 3.68 21.71
C LEU A 10 -1.45 3.24 20.53
N ALA A 11 -0.22 3.74 20.47
CA ALA A 11 0.82 3.20 19.61
C ALA A 11 1.07 1.72 19.96
N VAL A 12 0.78 0.82 19.03
CA VAL A 12 1.06 -0.62 19.15
C VAL A 12 2.59 -0.78 19.26
N LYS A 13 3.08 -1.30 20.40
CA LYS A 13 4.52 -1.52 20.59
C LYS A 13 5.05 -2.59 19.62
N PRO A 14 6.24 -2.42 19.01
CA PRO A 14 6.74 -3.36 18.03
C PRO A 14 7.06 -4.74 18.64
N ARG A 15 6.47 -5.83 18.13
CA ARG A 15 6.88 -7.21 18.45
C ARG A 15 7.86 -7.77 17.40
N ARG A 16 8.55 -8.87 17.74
CA ARG A 16 9.70 -9.49 17.04
C ARG A 16 9.55 -9.68 15.51
N SER A 17 8.33 -9.78 14.97
CA SER A 17 8.03 -9.84 13.52
C SER A 17 8.51 -8.60 12.76
N LEU A 18 8.49 -7.42 13.40
CA LEU A 18 8.87 -6.14 12.79
C LEU A 18 10.38 -6.03 12.48
N SER A 19 11.24 -6.78 13.17
CA SER A 19 12.68 -6.81 12.88
C SER A 19 13.00 -7.46 11.53
N ARG A 20 12.36 -8.60 11.23
CA ARG A 20 12.47 -9.28 9.93
C ARG A 20 11.87 -8.43 8.82
N TYR A 21 10.73 -7.80 9.10
CA TYR A 21 10.05 -6.92 8.17
C TYR A 21 10.91 -5.70 7.82
N ARG A 22 11.53 -5.03 8.81
CA ARG A 22 12.45 -3.91 8.62
C ARG A 22 13.69 -4.25 7.78
N ARG A 23 14.32 -5.41 8.00
CA ARG A 23 15.49 -5.82 7.19
C ARG A 23 15.08 -6.13 5.74
N SER A 24 13.93 -6.76 5.55
CA SER A 24 13.39 -7.04 4.21
C SER A 24 12.99 -5.75 3.50
N PHE A 25 12.39 -4.80 4.21
CA PHE A 25 12.02 -3.47 3.73
C PHE A 25 13.21 -2.72 3.15
N LEU A 26 14.29 -2.56 3.92
CA LEU A 26 15.48 -1.82 3.46
C LEU A 26 16.09 -2.46 2.20
N ARG A 27 16.19 -3.79 2.16
CA ARG A 27 16.70 -4.51 0.97
C ARG A 27 15.81 -4.32 -0.26
N ARG A 28 14.50 -4.35 -0.09
CA ARG A 28 13.54 -4.14 -1.19
C ARG A 28 13.52 -2.68 -1.62
N LYS A 29 13.55 -1.72 -0.69
CA LYS A 29 13.59 -0.27 -0.96
C LYS A 29 14.76 0.09 -1.88
N LEU A 30 15.95 -0.41 -1.59
CA LEU A 30 17.15 -0.19 -2.40
C LEU A 30 17.00 -0.68 -3.87
N ARG A 31 16.10 -1.63 -4.13
CA ARG A 31 15.87 -2.18 -5.47
C ARG A 31 14.76 -1.47 -6.25
N VAL A 32 13.93 -0.68 -5.57
CA VAL A 32 12.75 -0.02 -6.17
C VAL A 32 13.14 1.04 -7.19
N ALA A 33 14.32 1.64 -7.04
CA ALA A 33 14.81 2.71 -7.93
C ALA A 33 16.29 2.52 -8.31
N ALA A 34 16.73 1.26 -8.46
CA ALA A 34 18.10 0.90 -8.81
C ALA A 34 18.43 1.14 -10.30
N PHE A 35 18.16 2.35 -10.80
CA PHE A 35 18.43 2.73 -12.18
C PHE A 35 19.93 2.74 -12.48
N ARG A 36 20.29 2.34 -13.70
CA ARG A 36 21.66 2.26 -14.20
C ARG A 36 21.95 3.47 -15.10
N PRO A 37 23.17 4.03 -15.07
CA PRO A 37 23.51 5.18 -15.89
C PRO A 37 23.50 4.81 -17.37
N VAL A 38 22.72 5.55 -18.16
CA VAL A 38 22.72 5.45 -19.63
C VAL A 38 23.85 6.31 -20.21
N ASN A 39 24.31 7.32 -19.47
CA ASN A 39 25.29 8.33 -19.89
C ASN A 39 24.76 9.25 -20.99
N HIS A 40 23.48 9.59 -20.87
CA HIS A 40 22.82 10.61 -21.68
C HIS A 40 22.00 11.48 -20.74
N ARG A 41 22.39 12.74 -20.60
CA ARG A 41 21.90 13.64 -19.53
C ARG A 41 20.38 13.65 -19.40
N GLN A 42 19.67 13.90 -20.50
CA GLN A 42 18.20 13.96 -20.49
C GLN A 42 17.55 12.64 -20.02
N ILE A 43 18.09 11.49 -20.44
CA ILE A 43 17.57 10.17 -20.07
C ILE A 43 17.83 9.91 -18.59
N ASP A 44 19.05 10.17 -18.14
CA ASP A 44 19.44 9.96 -16.75
C ASP A 44 18.64 10.87 -15.81
N ASP A 45 18.36 12.11 -16.22
CA ASP A 45 17.56 13.05 -15.45
C ASP A 45 16.08 12.62 -15.36
N LEU A 46 15.50 12.06 -16.43
CA LEU A 46 14.15 11.48 -16.40
C LEU A 46 14.05 10.31 -15.42
N PHE A 47 14.97 9.34 -15.47
CA PHE A 47 14.95 8.22 -14.52
C PHE A 47 15.22 8.67 -13.08
N LYS A 48 16.07 9.68 -12.86
CA LYS A 48 16.27 10.26 -11.52
C LYS A 48 15.00 10.91 -10.98
N SER A 49 14.23 11.58 -11.84
CA SER A 49 13.00 12.30 -11.43
C SER A 49 11.95 11.38 -10.80
N VAL A 50 11.94 10.09 -11.16
CA VAL A 50 10.97 9.10 -10.66
C VAL A 50 11.44 8.33 -9.43
N ILE A 51 12.69 8.49 -8.99
CA ILE A 51 13.23 7.79 -7.80
C ILE A 51 12.36 8.04 -6.56
N GLN A 52 12.13 9.31 -6.21
CA GLN A 52 11.33 9.68 -5.03
C GLN A 52 9.86 9.22 -5.13
N PRO A 53 9.16 9.41 -6.26
CA PRO A 53 7.84 8.81 -6.49
C PRO A 53 7.81 7.29 -6.28
N LEU A 54 8.81 6.55 -6.78
CA LEU A 54 8.89 5.11 -6.64
C LEU A 54 9.13 4.67 -5.18
N GLU A 55 10.03 5.34 -4.46
CA GLU A 55 10.25 5.09 -3.04
C GLU A 55 8.98 5.32 -2.21
N THR A 56 8.27 6.42 -2.50
CA THR A 56 7.00 6.75 -1.83
C THR A 56 5.91 5.71 -2.15
N ALA A 57 5.80 5.27 -3.41
CA ALA A 57 4.88 4.20 -3.80
C ALA A 57 5.18 2.89 -3.03
N PHE A 58 6.45 2.52 -2.93
CA PHE A 58 6.87 1.34 -2.19
C PHE A 58 6.50 1.44 -0.70
N GLU A 59 6.68 2.61 -0.08
CA GLU A 59 6.30 2.85 1.31
C GLU A 59 4.80 2.66 1.56
N TYR A 60 3.94 3.18 0.69
CA TYR A 60 2.49 2.96 0.80
C TYR A 60 2.12 1.48 0.65
N ARG A 61 2.69 0.78 -0.34
CA ARG A 61 2.43 -0.67 -0.52
C ARG A 61 2.86 -1.46 0.71
N HIS A 62 4.05 -1.16 1.21
CA HIS A 62 4.60 -1.82 2.39
C HIS A 62 3.77 -1.55 3.66
N ALA A 63 3.28 -0.32 3.83
CA ALA A 63 2.45 0.02 4.98
C ALA A 63 1.13 -0.78 5.00
N VAL A 64 0.51 -1.01 3.82
CA VAL A 64 -0.67 -1.88 3.71
C VAL A 64 -0.34 -3.32 4.08
N GLU A 65 0.71 -3.90 3.46
CA GLU A 65 1.18 -5.27 3.79
C GLU A 65 1.46 -5.42 5.29
N GLN A 66 2.14 -4.44 5.90
CA GLN A 66 2.46 -4.44 7.32
C GLN A 66 1.19 -4.45 8.18
N SER A 67 0.25 -3.56 7.88
CA SER A 67 -0.99 -3.43 8.65
C SER A 67 -1.86 -4.69 8.58
N LEU A 68 -1.85 -5.39 7.45
CA LEU A 68 -2.54 -6.68 7.29
C LEU A 68 -1.89 -7.78 8.15
N CYS A 69 -0.56 -7.84 8.20
CA CYS A 69 0.14 -8.76 9.10
C CYS A 69 -0.17 -8.45 10.57
N GLU A 70 -0.11 -7.17 10.96
CA GLU A 70 -0.44 -6.74 12.33
C GLU A 70 -1.89 -7.07 12.70
N LEU A 71 -2.83 -6.92 11.76
CA LEU A 71 -4.23 -7.32 11.95
C LEU A 71 -4.35 -8.84 12.17
N ASN A 72 -3.67 -9.66 11.36
CA ASN A 72 -3.65 -11.12 11.52
C ASN A 72 -3.09 -11.50 12.90
N GLU A 73 -1.99 -10.88 13.33
CA GLU A 73 -1.42 -11.07 14.67
C GLU A 73 -2.41 -10.71 15.78
N MET A 74 -3.07 -9.54 15.70
CA MET A 74 -4.06 -9.11 16.70
C MET A 74 -5.29 -10.04 16.72
N CYS A 75 -5.65 -10.62 15.58
CA CYS A 75 -6.72 -11.62 15.48
C CYS A 75 -6.29 -13.03 15.94
N GLY A 76 -4.99 -13.25 16.17
CA GLY A 76 -4.42 -14.57 16.48
C GLY A 76 -4.59 -15.54 15.32
N LEU A 77 -4.47 -15.03 14.09
CA LEU A 77 -4.60 -15.78 12.85
C LEU A 77 -3.23 -15.92 12.14
N PRO A 78 -3.03 -16.93 11.29
CA PRO A 78 -1.83 -17.04 10.46
C PRO A 78 -1.63 -15.84 9.53
N ASP A 79 -0.39 -15.54 9.15
CA ASP A 79 -0.05 -14.40 8.27
C ASP A 79 -0.73 -14.47 6.88
N ILE A 80 -1.12 -15.68 6.44
CA ILE A 80 -1.82 -15.93 5.17
C ILE A 80 -3.34 -15.73 5.25
N SER A 81 -3.87 -15.40 6.44
CA SER A 81 -5.30 -15.18 6.62
C SER A 81 -5.78 -13.94 5.86
N ASN A 82 -6.97 -14.07 5.26
CA ASN A 82 -7.60 -12.97 4.56
C ASN A 82 -8.35 -12.04 5.51
N VAL A 83 -8.64 -10.82 5.05
CA VAL A 83 -9.28 -9.80 5.89
C VAL A 83 -10.68 -10.19 6.36
N LYS A 84 -11.44 -10.95 5.56
CA LYS A 84 -12.78 -11.44 5.95
C LYS A 84 -12.70 -12.37 7.18
N GLN A 85 -11.66 -13.20 7.27
CA GLN A 85 -11.43 -14.06 8.44
C GLN A 85 -11.16 -13.22 9.70
N CYS A 86 -10.39 -12.14 9.57
CA CYS A 86 -10.15 -11.19 10.67
C CYS A 86 -11.44 -10.52 11.15
N VAL A 87 -12.26 -9.99 10.23
CA VAL A 87 -13.54 -9.35 10.56
C VAL A 87 -14.47 -10.33 11.28
N ARG A 88 -14.61 -11.56 10.78
CA ARG A 88 -15.40 -12.61 11.45
C ARG A 88 -14.87 -12.95 12.85
N LYS A 89 -13.55 -13.00 13.03
CA LYS A 89 -12.92 -13.25 14.33
C LYS A 89 -13.21 -12.11 15.31
N ILE A 90 -13.14 -10.87 14.86
CA ILE A 90 -13.48 -9.68 15.64
C ILE A 90 -14.95 -9.73 16.06
N ALA A 91 -15.86 -9.96 15.13
CA ALA A 91 -17.29 -10.09 15.41
C ALA A 91 -17.57 -11.18 16.46
N SER A 92 -16.99 -12.36 16.31
CA SER A 92 -17.14 -13.45 17.28
C SER A 92 -16.62 -13.09 18.68
N ARG A 93 -15.52 -12.32 18.78
CA ARG A 93 -15.01 -11.84 20.07
C ARG A 93 -15.96 -10.83 20.73
N LEU A 94 -16.56 -9.94 19.93
CA LEU A 94 -17.54 -8.97 20.42
C LEU A 94 -18.83 -9.66 20.90
N GLN A 95 -19.30 -10.67 20.17
CA GLN A 95 -20.45 -11.50 20.55
C GLN A 95 -20.21 -12.22 21.88
N LYS A 96 -19.06 -12.88 22.03
CA LYS A 96 -18.71 -13.57 23.29
C LYS A 96 -18.60 -12.66 24.50
N ALA A 97 -18.29 -11.38 24.27
CA ALA A 97 -18.21 -10.37 25.33
C ALA A 97 -19.57 -9.72 25.65
N ASN A 98 -20.67 -10.13 25.00
CA ASN A 98 -21.98 -9.46 25.05
C ASN A 98 -21.90 -7.96 24.65
N LEU A 99 -21.01 -7.64 23.70
CA LEU A 99 -20.78 -6.28 23.18
C LEU A 99 -21.26 -6.12 21.73
N VAL A 100 -22.28 -6.89 21.34
CA VAL A 100 -22.95 -6.76 20.04
C VAL A 100 -23.71 -5.44 20.05
N GLY A 101 -23.09 -4.38 19.52
CA GLY A 101 -23.56 -2.98 19.64
C GLY A 101 -22.54 -2.03 20.25
N GLY A 102 -21.45 -2.54 20.85
CA GLY A 102 -20.34 -1.72 21.34
C GLY A 102 -19.45 -1.16 20.22
N VAL A 103 -19.46 -1.80 19.05
CA VAL A 103 -18.81 -1.33 17.80
C VAL A 103 -19.78 -1.50 16.64
N SER A 104 -19.86 -0.50 15.80
CA SER A 104 -20.52 -0.57 14.50
C SER A 104 -19.62 0.03 13.41
N ILE A 105 -19.84 -0.42 12.17
CA ILE A 105 -19.16 0.09 10.97
C ILE A 105 -20.23 0.77 10.12
N ARG A 106 -20.03 2.06 9.83
CA ARG A 106 -20.82 2.81 8.85
C ARG A 106 -20.09 2.80 7.52
N ASN A 107 -20.78 2.52 6.43
CA ASN A 107 -20.24 2.74 5.09
C ASN A 107 -20.46 4.20 4.69
N GLN A 108 -19.40 5.01 4.62
CA GLN A 108 -19.46 6.37 4.08
C GLN A 108 -18.73 6.42 2.74
N SER A 109 -19.50 6.55 1.66
CA SER A 109 -18.96 6.67 0.28
C SER A 109 -18.01 5.53 -0.11
N GLY A 110 -18.32 4.29 0.28
CA GLY A 110 -17.49 3.11 -0.02
C GLY A 110 -16.34 2.90 0.97
N VAL A 111 -16.28 3.67 2.06
CA VAL A 111 -15.26 3.57 3.10
C VAL A 111 -15.88 3.16 4.43
N PRO A 112 -15.38 2.11 5.09
CA PRO A 112 -15.79 1.72 6.43
C PRO A 112 -15.29 2.73 7.49
N ILE A 113 -16.21 3.23 8.31
CA ILE A 113 -15.95 4.12 9.45
C ILE A 113 -16.47 3.46 10.72
N PHE A 114 -15.62 3.40 11.74
CA PHE A 114 -15.97 2.79 13.02
C PHE A 114 -16.63 3.79 13.96
N GLU A 115 -17.68 3.30 14.61
CA GLU A 115 -18.41 3.96 15.68
C GLU A 115 -18.34 3.08 16.94
N TYR A 116 -18.14 3.73 18.08
CA TYR A 116 -17.94 3.06 19.36
C TYR A 116 -19.03 3.50 20.32
N SER A 117 -19.86 2.55 20.73
CA SER A 117 -20.94 2.79 21.70
C SER A 117 -20.56 2.36 23.11
N ALA A 118 -19.48 1.56 23.27
CA ALA A 118 -19.03 1.06 24.55
C ALA A 118 -17.50 0.95 24.67
N ALA A 119 -17.01 0.82 25.91
CA ALA A 119 -15.61 0.50 26.17
C ALA A 119 -15.32 -0.96 25.85
N LEU A 120 -14.34 -1.22 24.99
CA LEU A 120 -14.00 -2.58 24.58
C LEU A 120 -12.92 -3.21 25.46
N PRO A 121 -13.01 -4.53 25.76
CA PRO A 121 -11.92 -5.30 26.34
C PRO A 121 -10.65 -5.15 25.51
N GLN A 122 -9.48 -5.21 26.17
CA GLN A 122 -8.19 -4.89 25.55
C GLN A 122 -7.94 -5.66 24.24
N LEU A 123 -8.20 -6.96 24.20
CA LEU A 123 -7.96 -7.78 23.01
C LEU A 123 -8.88 -7.41 21.84
N SER A 124 -10.18 -7.22 22.10
CA SER A 124 -11.14 -6.79 21.07
C SER A 124 -10.80 -5.41 20.54
N ARG A 125 -10.42 -4.49 21.45
CA ARG A 125 -9.97 -3.14 21.12
C ARG A 125 -8.77 -3.14 20.19
N GLN A 126 -7.75 -3.93 20.52
CA GLN A 126 -6.52 -4.00 19.71
C GLN A 126 -6.80 -4.52 18.29
N SER A 127 -7.68 -5.51 18.15
CA SER A 127 -8.06 -6.02 16.81
C SER A 127 -8.87 -5.01 16.00
N VAL A 128 -9.80 -4.28 16.64
CA VAL A 128 -10.59 -3.23 15.97
C VAL A 128 -9.69 -2.09 15.52
N VAL A 129 -8.78 -1.62 16.38
CA VAL A 129 -7.81 -0.57 16.01
C VAL A 129 -6.88 -1.01 14.88
N ALA A 130 -6.42 -2.27 14.88
CA ALA A 130 -5.62 -2.80 13.77
C ALA A 130 -6.41 -2.86 12.45
N LEU A 131 -7.71 -3.17 12.50
CA LEU A 131 -8.58 -3.17 11.32
C LEU A 131 -8.81 -1.76 10.78
N GLU A 132 -9.03 -0.77 11.66
CA GLU A 132 -9.07 0.64 11.29
C GLU A 132 -7.78 1.09 10.60
N GLU A 133 -6.64 0.66 11.14
CA GLU A 133 -5.34 1.01 10.58
C GLU A 133 -5.18 0.45 9.15
N VAL A 134 -5.60 -0.79 8.90
CA VAL A 134 -5.63 -1.37 7.54
C VAL A 134 -6.44 -0.49 6.58
N ILE A 135 -7.63 -0.05 6.99
CA ILE A 135 -8.48 0.82 6.16
C ILE A 135 -7.78 2.14 5.87
N ASN A 136 -7.18 2.77 6.89
CA ASN A 136 -6.46 4.02 6.73
C ASN A 136 -5.28 3.87 5.76
N ARG A 137 -4.52 2.77 5.84
CA ARG A 137 -3.40 2.50 4.92
C ARG A 137 -3.88 2.23 3.51
N CYS A 138 -4.95 1.45 3.33
CA CYS A 138 -5.55 1.20 2.02
C CYS A 138 -6.01 2.50 1.36
N ARG A 139 -6.73 3.36 2.10
CA ARG A 139 -7.17 4.67 1.60
C ARG A 139 -5.99 5.55 1.20
N ALA A 140 -5.00 5.68 2.09
CA ALA A 140 -3.82 6.49 1.81
C ALA A 140 -3.09 6.00 0.53
N LEU A 141 -2.99 4.69 0.32
CA LEU A 141 -2.44 4.12 -0.92
C LEU A 141 -3.29 4.44 -2.15
N VAL A 142 -4.62 4.34 -2.07
CA VAL A 142 -5.52 4.62 -3.20
C VAL A 142 -5.47 6.11 -3.60
N ASP A 143 -5.57 6.99 -2.61
CA ASP A 143 -5.60 8.45 -2.81
C ASP A 143 -4.25 8.95 -3.34
N ASN A 144 -3.16 8.66 -2.64
CA ASN A 144 -1.83 9.15 -3.00
C ASN A 144 -1.22 8.37 -4.17
N GLY A 145 -1.51 7.07 -4.27
CA GLY A 145 -1.03 6.22 -5.35
C GLY A 145 -1.55 6.65 -6.72
N SER A 146 -2.73 7.27 -6.81
CA SER A 146 -3.24 7.83 -8.07
C SER A 146 -2.41 9.00 -8.56
N VAL A 147 -2.00 9.90 -7.66
CA VAL A 147 -1.12 11.03 -7.97
C VAL A 147 0.26 10.55 -8.38
N ILE A 148 0.82 9.59 -7.64
CA ILE A 148 2.13 9.00 -7.96
C ILE A 148 2.08 8.27 -9.30
N HIS A 149 1.06 7.45 -9.54
CA HIS A 149 0.90 6.74 -10.81
C HIS A 149 0.89 7.69 -12.00
N LYS A 150 0.16 8.81 -11.92
CA LYS A 150 0.15 9.81 -13.00
C LYS A 150 1.56 10.37 -13.29
N LYS A 151 2.35 10.65 -12.26
CA LYS A 151 3.74 11.12 -12.43
C LYS A 151 4.62 10.07 -13.11
N LEU A 152 4.52 8.81 -12.68
CA LEU A 152 5.27 7.69 -13.27
C LEU A 152 4.86 7.48 -14.73
N PHE A 153 3.56 7.50 -15.02
CA PHE A 153 3.00 7.31 -16.36
C PHE A 153 3.47 8.37 -17.36
N ASN A 154 3.53 9.63 -16.94
CA ASN A 154 4.04 10.71 -17.79
C ASN A 154 5.50 10.45 -18.21
N VAL A 155 6.36 10.06 -17.25
CA VAL A 155 7.76 9.74 -17.55
C VAL A 155 7.89 8.46 -18.38
N GLN A 156 7.05 7.45 -18.14
CA GLN A 156 7.02 6.25 -18.99
C GLN A 156 6.69 6.59 -20.44
N THR A 157 5.74 7.51 -20.66
CA THR A 157 5.35 7.94 -22.02
C THR A 157 6.51 8.66 -22.70
N GLU A 158 7.18 9.57 -21.99
CA GLU A 158 8.34 10.29 -22.52
C GLU A 158 9.52 9.35 -22.81
N VAL A 159 9.87 8.46 -21.89
CA VAL A 159 10.93 7.46 -22.08
C VAL A 159 10.58 6.49 -23.23
N CYS A 160 9.31 6.10 -23.37
CA CYS A 160 8.86 5.25 -24.47
C CYS A 160 9.01 5.97 -25.83
N GLU A 161 8.72 7.27 -25.88
CA GLU A 161 8.93 8.06 -27.10
C GLU A 161 10.42 8.14 -27.45
N MET A 162 11.27 8.42 -26.46
CA MET A 162 12.72 8.43 -26.65
C MET A 162 13.27 7.08 -27.13
N SER A 163 12.65 5.96 -26.71
CA SER A 163 13.09 4.61 -27.07
C SER A 163 13.18 4.37 -28.58
N LYS A 164 12.39 5.09 -29.37
CA LYS A 164 12.35 4.99 -30.84
C LYS A 164 13.65 5.46 -31.51
N ASP A 165 14.34 6.43 -30.91
CA ASP A 165 15.56 7.05 -31.46
C ASP A 165 16.78 6.90 -30.53
N ILE A 166 16.71 6.04 -29.51
CA ILE A 166 17.81 5.79 -28.56
C ILE A 166 19.18 5.60 -29.24
N PRO A 167 19.33 4.76 -30.29
CA PRO A 167 20.61 4.61 -30.99
C PRO A 167 21.19 5.94 -31.47
N LYS A 168 20.38 6.78 -32.11
CA LYS A 168 20.81 8.10 -32.62
C LYS A 168 21.16 9.06 -31.49
N LEU A 169 20.38 9.08 -30.42
CA LEU A 169 20.62 9.92 -29.24
C LEU A 169 21.97 9.59 -28.57
N LEU A 170 22.29 8.31 -28.45
CA LEU A 170 23.54 7.84 -27.86
C LEU A 170 24.75 8.12 -28.77
N GLU A 171 24.61 7.96 -30.08
CA GLU A 171 25.65 8.33 -31.06
C GLU A 171 25.95 9.83 -31.03
N THR A 172 24.90 10.66 -30.95
CA THR A 172 25.02 12.13 -30.84
C THR A 172 25.73 12.56 -29.55
N SER A 173 25.59 11.75 -28.49
CA SER A 173 26.32 11.90 -27.23
C SER A 173 27.76 11.36 -27.28
N GLY A 174 28.23 10.90 -28.44
CA GLY A 174 29.58 10.40 -28.65
C GLY A 174 29.83 8.96 -28.16
N LEU A 175 28.78 8.21 -27.77
CA LEU A 175 28.95 6.81 -27.35
C LEU A 175 29.16 5.91 -28.56
N ARG A 176 30.16 5.01 -28.48
CA ARG A 176 30.47 4.00 -29.50
C ARG A 176 30.89 2.67 -28.88
N GLY A 177 30.83 1.60 -29.69
CA GLY A 177 31.31 0.26 -29.34
C GLY A 177 30.69 -0.28 -28.05
N LYS A 178 31.51 -0.88 -27.17
CA LYS A 178 31.02 -1.50 -25.92
C LYS A 178 30.25 -0.54 -25.00
N LYS A 179 30.62 0.75 -24.98
CA LYS A 179 29.93 1.77 -24.16
C LYS A 179 28.52 2.04 -24.69
N PHE A 180 28.36 2.07 -26.02
CA PHE A 180 27.08 2.23 -26.69
C PHE A 180 26.14 1.05 -26.40
N THR A 181 26.60 -0.19 -26.60
CA THR A 181 25.81 -1.39 -26.29
C THR A 181 25.35 -1.41 -24.83
N LYS A 182 26.27 -1.11 -23.89
CA LYS A 182 25.95 -1.06 -22.46
C LYS A 182 24.91 0.02 -22.12
N ALA A 183 24.93 1.16 -22.81
CA ALA A 183 23.94 2.21 -22.60
C ALA A 183 22.54 1.78 -23.07
N ILE A 184 22.43 1.07 -24.19
CA ILE A 184 21.17 0.47 -24.67
C ILE A 184 20.64 -0.56 -23.66
N ASP A 185 21.50 -1.44 -23.16
CA ASP A 185 21.12 -2.45 -22.16
C ASP A 185 20.63 -1.79 -20.87
N ASN A 186 21.34 -0.76 -20.39
CA ASN A 186 20.96 -0.02 -19.20
C ASN A 186 19.63 0.72 -19.39
N PHE A 187 19.41 1.32 -20.56
CA PHE A 187 18.13 1.96 -20.89
C PHE A 187 16.98 0.95 -20.84
N SER A 188 17.14 -0.19 -21.49
CA SER A 188 16.15 -1.27 -21.54
C SER A 188 15.83 -1.80 -20.13
N TYR A 189 16.87 -2.01 -19.32
CA TYR A 189 16.71 -2.39 -17.91
C TYR A 189 15.93 -1.35 -17.11
N ASN A 190 16.27 -0.06 -17.25
CA ASN A 190 15.61 1.01 -16.52
C ASN A 190 14.13 1.15 -16.91
N LEU A 191 13.81 1.06 -18.21
CA LEU A 191 12.44 1.08 -18.69
C LEU A 191 11.64 -0.11 -18.14
N ALA A 192 12.20 -1.32 -18.18
CA ALA A 192 11.57 -2.50 -17.61
C ALA A 192 11.34 -2.36 -16.09
N LEU A 193 12.31 -1.81 -15.35
CA LEU A 193 12.19 -1.55 -13.92
C LEU A 193 11.06 -0.54 -13.63
N LEU A 194 11.03 0.58 -14.35
CA LEU A 194 10.00 1.61 -14.20
C LEU A 194 8.60 1.05 -14.48
N ASN A 195 8.45 0.28 -15.55
CA ASN A 195 7.19 -0.39 -15.90
C ASN A 195 6.75 -1.35 -14.80
N GLY A 196 7.64 -2.27 -14.38
CA GLY A 196 7.31 -3.23 -13.33
C GLY A 196 6.92 -2.56 -12.01
N GLN A 197 7.58 -1.46 -11.61
CA GLN A 197 7.20 -0.77 -10.38
C GLN A 197 5.85 -0.04 -10.49
N THR A 198 5.55 0.52 -11.67
CA THR A 198 4.28 1.22 -11.92
C THR A 198 3.12 0.23 -11.94
N ASP A 199 3.30 -0.94 -12.55
CA ASP A 199 2.30 -2.01 -12.56
C ASP A 199 2.02 -2.54 -11.15
N LEU A 200 3.08 -2.76 -10.36
CA LEU A 200 2.94 -3.16 -8.97
C LEU A 200 2.20 -2.10 -8.13
N LEU A 201 2.37 -0.81 -8.39
CA LEU A 201 1.59 0.25 -7.73
C LEU A 201 0.12 0.17 -8.13
N ASN A 202 -0.20 0.03 -9.41
CA ASN A 202 -1.58 -0.11 -9.87
C ASN A 202 -2.27 -1.32 -9.29
N LYS A 203 -1.59 -2.47 -9.30
CA LYS A 203 -2.11 -3.70 -8.71
C LYS A 203 -2.39 -3.53 -7.22
N ALA A 204 -1.45 -2.95 -6.48
CA ALA A 204 -1.64 -2.71 -5.04
C ALA A 204 -2.81 -1.76 -4.74
N LYS A 205 -3.07 -0.75 -5.58
CA LYS A 205 -4.25 0.11 -5.44
C LYS A 205 -5.56 -0.66 -5.65
N GLN A 206 -5.61 -1.51 -6.69
CA GLN A 206 -6.76 -2.37 -6.94
C GLN A 206 -7.00 -3.33 -5.77
N ASP A 207 -5.93 -3.97 -5.29
CA ASP A 207 -6.00 -4.91 -4.17
C ASP A 207 -6.42 -4.18 -2.87
N ALA A 208 -5.97 -2.95 -2.63
CA ALA A 208 -6.42 -2.14 -1.49
C ALA A 208 -7.93 -1.82 -1.55
N ASN A 209 -8.46 -1.51 -2.72
CA ASN A 209 -9.91 -1.34 -2.90
C ASN A 209 -10.66 -2.65 -2.65
N ILE A 210 -10.14 -3.78 -3.13
CA ILE A 210 -10.72 -5.11 -2.87
C ILE A 210 -10.72 -5.38 -1.36
N VAL A 211 -9.63 -5.10 -0.64
CA VAL A 211 -9.58 -5.25 0.83
C VAL A 211 -10.68 -4.44 1.51
N ILE A 212 -10.88 -3.17 1.12
CA ILE A 212 -11.94 -2.33 1.68
C ILE A 212 -13.33 -2.94 1.42
N GLN A 213 -13.61 -3.40 0.20
CA GLN A 213 -14.88 -4.05 -0.12
C GLN A 213 -15.09 -5.34 0.68
N GLN A 214 -14.05 -6.16 0.80
CA GLN A 214 -14.10 -7.39 1.59
C GLN A 214 -14.38 -7.12 3.07
N ILE A 215 -13.89 -6.01 3.63
CA ILE A 215 -14.21 -5.58 5.00
C ILE A 215 -15.70 -5.24 5.12
N LEU A 216 -16.24 -4.46 4.18
CA LEU A 216 -17.66 -4.07 4.18
C LEU A 216 -18.58 -5.29 4.06
N GLU A 217 -18.31 -6.19 3.11
CA GLU A 217 -19.06 -7.44 2.93
C GLU A 217 -19.00 -8.33 4.18
N ALA A 218 -17.80 -8.44 4.80
CA ALA A 218 -17.65 -9.22 6.02
C ALA A 218 -18.35 -8.57 7.22
N ALA A 219 -18.36 -7.24 7.30
CA ALA A 219 -19.07 -6.49 8.33
C ALA A 219 -20.59 -6.68 8.20
N GLU A 220 -21.11 -6.72 6.99
CA GLU A 220 -22.53 -6.99 6.70
C GLU A 220 -22.92 -8.41 7.15
N THR A 221 -22.17 -9.43 6.72
CA THR A 221 -22.44 -10.83 7.09
C THR A 221 -22.26 -11.12 8.59
N THR A 222 -21.64 -10.22 9.34
CA THR A 222 -21.44 -10.34 10.79
C THR A 222 -22.32 -9.38 11.60
N HIS A 223 -23.20 -8.63 10.94
CA HIS A 223 -24.08 -7.61 11.53
C HIS A 223 -23.33 -6.50 12.29
N LEU A 224 -22.06 -6.25 11.92
CA LEU A 224 -21.30 -5.09 12.37
C LEU A 224 -21.57 -3.86 11.50
N LEU A 225 -22.04 -4.05 10.27
CA LEU A 225 -22.34 -2.95 9.35
C LEU A 225 -23.71 -2.33 9.65
N ILE A 226 -23.74 -1.01 9.84
CA ILE A 226 -24.96 -0.21 9.85
C ILE A 226 -25.02 0.53 8.51
N GLN A 227 -26.05 0.24 7.71
CA GLN A 227 -26.31 0.96 6.47
C GLN A 227 -26.66 2.41 6.82
N SER A 228 -25.96 3.39 6.24
CA SER A 228 -26.39 4.78 6.32
C SER A 228 -27.57 4.99 5.39
N GLU A 229 -28.69 5.52 5.90
CA GLU A 229 -29.78 6.05 5.09
C GLU A 229 -29.22 7.00 4.03
N GLN A 230 -29.63 6.79 2.77
CA GLN A 230 -29.38 7.75 1.69
C GLN A 230 -30.08 9.06 2.07
N SER A 231 -29.30 10.10 2.30
CA SER A 231 -29.80 11.48 2.37
C SER A 231 -30.20 11.97 0.98
#